data_AF-I4HSA0-F1
#
_entry.id   AF-I4HSA0-F1
#
_cell.length_a   1.000
_cell.length_b   1.000
_cell.length_c   1.000
_cell.angle_alpha   90.00
_cell.angle_beta   90.00
_cell.angle_gamma   90.00
#
_symmetry.space_group_name_H-M   'P 1'
#
loop_
_entity.id
_entity.type
_entity.pdbx_description
1 polymer ?
#
loop_
_entity_poly.entity_id
_entity_poly.type
_entity_poly.pdbx_seq_one_letter_code
_entity_poly.pdbx_strand_id
1 'polypeptide(L)'
;MLEPFRNAPNRTEIRNCILKLFSIFAELQRKGKREKTELNEDDLPRLWILATSISFQILESFDAKLELENWTEGIYFLSPSHRTAIIAINQCDR
;
A
#
# COMPACT_ATOMS: atom_id res chain seq x y z
N MET A 1 -5.68 -3.02 -4.82
CA MET A 1 -5.18 -2.18 -5.93
C MET A 1 -3.71 -2.47 -6.14
N LEU A 2 -3.27 -2.66 -7.38
CA LEU A 2 -1.87 -2.92 -7.73
C LEU A 2 -1.33 -1.70 -8.50
N GLU A 3 -0.19 -1.17 -8.10
CA GLU A 3 0.48 -0.03 -8.74
C GLU A 3 1.91 -0.42 -9.10
N PRO A 4 2.18 -0.88 -10.34
CA PRO A 4 3.50 -1.35 -10.75
C PRO A 4 4.42 -0.20 -11.23
N PHE A 5 5.68 -0.26 -10.83
CA PHE A 5 6.73 0.69 -11.18
C PHE A 5 7.96 -0.05 -11.74
N ARG A 6 8.42 0.34 -12.93
CA ARG A 6 9.65 -0.19 -13.54
C ARG A 6 10.93 0.36 -12.89
N ASN A 7 10.84 1.54 -12.29
CA ASN A 7 11.90 2.21 -11.55
C ASN A 7 11.48 2.38 -10.09
N ALA A 8 12.41 2.70 -9.20
CA ALA A 8 12.06 3.00 -7.82
C ALA A 8 11.13 4.22 -7.75
N PRO A 9 9.92 4.10 -7.17
CA PRO A 9 9.01 5.22 -7.05
C PRO A 9 9.53 6.26 -6.05
N ASN A 10 9.30 7.53 -6.35
CA ASN A 10 9.58 8.62 -5.43
C ASN A 10 8.41 8.87 -4.46
N ARG A 11 8.63 9.77 -3.49
CA ARG A 11 7.64 10.09 -2.44
C ARG A 11 6.32 10.60 -3.00
N THR A 12 6.36 11.40 -4.06
CA THR A 12 5.14 11.95 -4.70
C THR A 12 4.36 10.84 -5.38
N GLU A 13 5.03 9.90 -6.06
CA GLU A 13 4.38 8.76 -6.69
C GLU A 13 3.70 7.85 -5.65
N ILE A 14 4.39 7.53 -4.55
CA ILE A 14 3.81 6.75 -3.44
C ILE A 14 2.59 7.47 -2.84
N ARG A 15 2.69 8.78 -2.57
CA ARG A 15 1.56 9.59 -2.07
C ARG A 15 0.39 9.59 -3.04
N ASN A 16 0.63 9.66 -4.33
CA ASN A 16 -0.42 9.59 -5.34
C ASN A 16 -1.12 8.23 -5.34
N CYS A 17 -0.38 7.13 -5.18
CA CYS A 17 -0.98 5.80 -5.02
C CYS A 17 -1.87 5.73 -3.76
N ILE A 18 -1.41 6.27 -2.63
CA ILE A 18 -2.20 6.34 -1.39
C ILE A 18 -3.44 7.22 -1.57
N LEU A 19 -3.32 8.37 -2.24
CA LEU A 19 -4.45 9.25 -2.56
C LEU A 19 -5.51 8.53 -3.39
N LYS A 20 -5.10 7.74 -4.40
CA LYS A 20 -6.02 6.90 -5.18
C LYS A 20 -6.75 5.90 -4.29
N LEU A 21 -6.04 5.24 -3.36
CA LEU A 21 -6.65 4.30 -2.41
C LEU A 21 -7.71 4.98 -1.53
N PHE A 22 -7.37 6.13 -0.93
CA PHE A 22 -8.30 6.86 -0.07
C PHE A 22 -9.50 7.44 -0.84
N SER A 23 -9.33 7.74 -2.13
CA SER A 23 -10.46 8.11 -2.98
C SER A 23 -11.47 6.96 -3.13
N ILE A 24 -10.99 5.72 -3.22
CA ILE A 24 -11.85 4.52 -3.24
C ILE A 24 -12.52 4.33 -1.88
N PHE A 25 -11.81 4.51 -0.77
CA PHE A 25 -12.41 4.43 0.57
C PHE A 25 -13.58 5.41 0.71
N ALA A 26 -13.38 6.67 0.29
CA ALA A 26 -14.43 7.68 0.32
C ALA A 26 -15.62 7.33 -0.58
N GLU A 27 -15.41 6.62 -1.69
CA GLU A 27 -16.49 6.11 -2.53
C GLU A 27 -17.28 4.99 -1.84
N LEU A 28 -16.59 4.00 -1.27
CA LEU A 28 -17.21 2.88 -0.55
C LEU A 28 -18.02 3.36 0.66
N GLN A 29 -17.48 4.31 1.43
CA GLN A 29 -18.19 4.92 2.55
C GLN A 29 -19.46 5.64 2.10
N ARG A 30 -19.40 6.42 1.01
CA ARG A 30 -20.58 7.09 0.45
C ARG A 30 -21.61 6.08 -0.07
N LYS A 31 -21.16 4.96 -0.66
CA LYS A 31 -22.03 3.87 -1.10
C LYS A 31 -22.75 3.23 0.09
N GLY A 32 -22.01 2.82 1.13
CA GLY A 32 -22.58 2.22 2.35
C GLY A 32 -23.62 3.13 3.00
N LYS A 33 -23.36 4.44 3.08
CA LYS A 33 -24.33 5.42 3.59
C LYS A 33 -25.62 5.48 2.76
N ARG A 34 -25.54 5.42 1.42
CA ARG A 34 -26.73 5.43 0.54
C ARG A 34 -27.52 4.13 0.64
N GLU A 35 -26.82 3.00 0.78
CA GLU A 35 -27.42 1.66 0.82
C GLU A 35 -27.82 1.22 2.24
N LYS A 36 -27.49 2.03 3.26
CA LYS A 36 -27.68 1.72 4.69
C LYS A 36 -27.00 0.41 5.10
N THR A 37 -25.83 0.15 4.52
CA THR A 37 -24.98 -1.00 4.83
C THR A 37 -23.77 -0.54 5.63
N GLU A 38 -23.36 -1.36 6.60
CA GLU A 38 -22.09 -1.16 7.29
C GLU A 38 -20.94 -1.55 6.36
N LEU A 39 -19.91 -0.72 6.32
CA LEU A 39 -18.67 -1.01 5.61
C LEU A 39 -17.68 -1.56 6.63
N ASN A 40 -17.34 -2.85 6.51
CA ASN A 40 -16.32 -3.45 7.35
C ASN A 40 -14.92 -2.99 6.89
N GLU A 41 -14.01 -2.79 7.84
CA GLU A 41 -12.62 -2.47 7.54
C GLU A 41 -11.98 -3.55 6.66
N ASP A 42 -12.34 -4.83 6.85
CA ASP A 42 -11.82 -5.95 6.06
C ASP A 42 -12.22 -5.88 4.58
N ASP A 43 -13.37 -5.28 4.27
CA ASP A 43 -13.89 -5.11 2.91
C ASP A 43 -13.17 -4.00 2.13
N LEU A 44 -12.39 -3.14 2.81
CA LEU A 44 -11.62 -2.12 2.13
C LEU A 44 -10.52 -2.76 1.26
N PRO A 45 -10.14 -2.13 0.13
CA PRO A 45 -9.01 -2.62 -0.64
C PRO A 45 -7.69 -2.36 0.09
N ARG A 46 -6.70 -3.21 -0.18
CA ARG A 46 -5.28 -2.95 0.11
C ARG A 46 -4.56 -2.46 -1.14
N LEU A 47 -3.70 -1.47 -0.99
CA LEU A 47 -2.76 -1.03 -2.01
C LEU A 47 -1.47 -1.83 -1.93
N TRP A 48 -1.03 -2.35 -3.08
CA TRP A 48 0.27 -2.96 -3.28
C TRP A 48 1.04 -2.15 -4.32
N ILE A 49 2.15 -1.56 -3.92
CA ILE A 49 3.07 -0.85 -4.80
C ILE A 49 4.19 -1.82 -5.15
N LEU A 50 4.31 -2.19 -6.42
CA LEU A 50 5.33 -3.14 -6.89
C LEU A 50 6.42 -2.36 -7.57
N ALA A 51 7.64 -2.37 -7.05
CA ALA A 51 8.79 -1.70 -7.64
C ALA A 51 9.92 -2.69 -7.89
N THR A 52 10.66 -2.49 -8.99
CA THR A 52 11.87 -3.28 -9.26
C THR A 52 12.90 -3.16 -8.14
N SER A 53 13.00 -1.97 -7.53
CA SER A 53 13.76 -1.71 -6.31
C SER A 53 13.18 -0.53 -5.55
N ILE A 54 13.59 -0.35 -4.29
CA ILE A 54 13.26 0.80 -3.46
C ILE A 54 14.45 1.13 -2.56
N SER A 55 14.70 2.42 -2.32
CA SER A 55 15.77 2.82 -1.40
C SER A 55 15.28 2.80 0.05
N PHE A 56 16.22 2.53 0.97
CA PHE A 56 15.95 2.56 2.40
C PHE A 56 15.41 3.92 2.86
N GLN A 57 15.95 5.03 2.33
CA GLN A 57 15.51 6.39 2.69
C GLN A 57 14.06 6.68 2.28
N ILE A 58 13.55 6.01 1.24
CA ILE A 58 12.13 6.11 0.87
C ILE A 58 11.29 5.30 1.84
N LEU A 59 11.66 4.05 2.11
CA LEU A 59 10.95 3.19 3.06
C LEU A 59 10.84 3.82 4.45
N GLU A 60 11.96 4.28 5.00
CA GLU A 60 12.05 4.96 6.30
C GLU A 60 11.14 6.19 6.36
N SER A 61 11.03 6.94 5.26
CA SER A 61 10.21 8.14 5.23
C SER A 61 8.70 7.93 5.28
N PHE A 62 8.26 6.70 5.06
CA PHE A 62 6.86 6.28 5.23
C PHE A 62 6.69 5.38 6.46
N ASP A 63 7.73 5.24 7.30
CA ASP A 63 7.79 4.26 8.41
C ASP A 63 7.39 2.85 7.95
N ALA A 64 7.81 2.47 6.74
CA ALA A 64 7.47 1.18 6.14
C ALA A 64 8.34 0.06 6.73
N LYS A 65 7.71 -0.95 7.31
CA LYS A 65 8.36 -2.00 8.12
C LYS A 65 8.19 -3.37 7.49
N LEU A 66 9.20 -4.23 7.63
CA LEU A 66 9.07 -5.64 7.30
C LEU A 66 8.13 -6.32 8.29
N GLU A 67 7.37 -7.30 7.80
CA GLU A 67 6.56 -8.21 8.62
C GLU A 67 7.03 -9.65 8.40
N LEU A 68 8.20 -9.99 8.96
CA LEU A 68 8.90 -11.24 8.66
C LEU A 68 8.25 -12.50 9.24
N GLU A 69 7.24 -12.37 10.10
CA GLU A 69 6.51 -13.53 10.64
C GLU A 69 5.67 -14.22 9.56
N ASN A 70 5.05 -13.45 8.66
CA ASN A 70 4.17 -13.98 7.61
C ASN A 70 4.68 -13.71 6.19
N TRP A 71 5.70 -12.87 6.02
CA TRP A 71 6.18 -12.43 4.70
C TRP A 71 7.69 -12.54 4.54
N THR A 72 8.11 -12.71 3.28
CA THR A 72 9.53 -12.73 2.91
C THR A 72 10.14 -11.33 2.91
N GLU A 73 11.47 -11.26 2.81
CA GLU A 73 12.20 -10.02 2.57
C GLU A 73 11.67 -9.30 1.32
N GLY A 74 11.79 -7.97 1.32
CA GLY A 74 11.30 -7.12 0.23
C GLY A 74 9.83 -6.72 0.32
N ILE A 75 9.07 -7.22 1.30
CA ILE A 75 7.66 -6.81 1.51
C ILE A 75 7.56 -5.90 2.74
N TYR A 76 7.31 -4.62 2.50
CA TYR A 76 7.24 -3.59 3.53
C TYR A 76 5.81 -3.07 3.69
N PHE A 77 5.34 -3.02 4.93
CA PHE A 77 4.01 -2.51 5.26
C PHE A 77 4.11 -1.13 5.89
N LEU A 78 3.24 -0.23 5.45
CA LEU A 78 2.92 0.98 6.22
C LEU A 78 2.02 0.60 7.41
N SER A 79 1.74 1.56 8.29
CA SER A 79 0.77 1.38 9.37
C SER A 79 -0.54 0.75 8.86
N PRO A 80 -1.15 -0.21 9.60
CA PRO A 80 -2.34 -0.95 9.16
C PRO A 80 -3.47 -0.07 8.63
N SER A 81 -3.71 1.11 9.20
CA SER A 81 -4.75 2.06 8.77
C SER A 81 -4.52 2.65 7.37
N HIS A 82 -3.29 2.59 6.85
CA HIS A 82 -3.01 3.00 5.47
C HIS A 82 -3.33 1.90 4.46
N ARG A 83 -3.53 0.65 4.91
CA ARG A 83 -3.71 -0.56 4.09
C ARG A 83 -2.82 -0.55 2.83
N THR A 84 -1.54 -0.28 3.03
CA THR A 84 -0.56 -0.11 1.95
C THR A 84 0.67 -0.97 2.21
N ALA A 85 1.13 -1.66 1.17
CA ALA A 85 2.38 -2.41 1.15
C ALA A 85 3.23 -1.98 -0.06
N ILE A 86 4.55 -1.97 0.12
CA ILE A 86 5.56 -1.71 -0.90
C ILE A 86 6.37 -2.99 -1.07
N ILE A 87 6.42 -3.51 -2.29
CA ILE A 87 7.16 -4.71 -2.66
C ILE A 87 8.39 -4.29 -3.47
N ALA A 88 9.57 -4.62 -2.96
CA ALA A 88 10.85 -4.46 -3.61
C ALA A 88 11.26 -5.80 -4.25
N ILE A 89 10.95 -5.96 -5.54
CA ILE A 89 11.07 -7.25 -6.24
C ILE A 89 12.50 -7.80 -6.18
N ASN A 90 13.52 -6.94 -6.28
CA ASN A 90 14.91 -7.35 -6.20
C ASN A 90 15.35 -7.95 -4.85
N GLN A 91 14.49 -7.91 -3.83
CA GLN A 91 14.75 -8.44 -2.49
C GLN A 91 13.92 -9.70 -2.19
N CYS A 92 12.94 -10.06 -3.01
CA CYS A 92 12.07 -11.21 -2.75
C CYS A 92 12.68 -12.57 -3.14
N ASP A 93 13.75 -12.57 -3.95
CA ASP A 93 14.43 -13.78 -4.44
C ASP A 93 15.69 -14.15 -3.62
N ARG A 94 15.74 -13.78 -2.34
CA ARG A 94 16.83 -14.17 -1.43
C ARG A 94 16.36 -15.16 -0.38
#